data_AF-X8DG58-F1
#
_entry.id   AF-X8DG58-F1
#
_cell.length_a   1.000
_cell.length_b   1.000
_cell.length_c   1.000
_cell.angle_alpha   90.00
_cell.angle_beta   90.00
_cell.angle_gamma   90.00
#
_symmetry.space_group_name_H-M   'P 1'
#
loop_
_entity.id
_entity.type
_entity.pdbx_description
1 polymer ?
#
loop_
_entity_poly.entity_id
_entity_poly.type
_entity_poly.pdbx_seq_one_letter_code
_entity_poly.pdbx_strand_id
1 'polypeptide(L)'
;MTGGRGISVASARQALQTAGAAVPGGRPFDLETGSDEGQRVLEVKVASQGEEFKVVVAADGQQVVRQQQADKPSDDVAKVERVKVDARRALQAAAGTDPGSTLSEMEIDTNYDGAVVWQVALVHRDGSTLQIDVDAKSAAISAR
;
A
#
# COMPACT_ATOMS: atom_id res chain seq x y z
N MET A 1 13.98 -13.58 13.09
CA MET A 1 13.57 -12.74 11.95
C MET A 1 12.13 -13.10 11.63
N THR A 2 11.16 -12.41 12.20
CA THR A 2 9.73 -12.64 11.94
C THR A 2 9.34 -11.85 10.70
N GLY A 3 9.67 -12.38 9.52
CA GLY A 3 8.98 -11.98 8.30
C GLY A 3 7.53 -12.44 8.45
N GLY A 4 6.64 -11.51 8.84
CA GLY A 4 5.22 -11.80 8.97
C GLY A 4 4.71 -12.30 7.62
N ARG A 5 4.17 -13.52 7.58
CA ARG A 5 3.53 -14.12 6.40
C ARG A 5 2.69 -13.05 5.71
N GLY A 6 2.88 -12.77 4.43
CA GLY A 6 2.16 -11.69 3.73
C GLY A 6 0.64 -11.80 3.85
N ILE A 7 -0.09 -10.72 3.54
CA ILE A 7 -1.54 -10.69 3.52
C ILE A 7 -2.06 -11.05 2.12
N SER A 8 -3.25 -11.62 2.02
CA SER A 8 -3.84 -11.85 0.70
C SER A 8 -3.97 -10.54 -0.07
N VAL A 9 -3.66 -10.56 -1.37
CA VAL A 9 -3.82 -9.39 -2.25
C VAL A 9 -5.26 -8.88 -2.25
N ALA A 10 -6.24 -9.76 -2.10
CA ALA A 10 -7.65 -9.39 -1.98
C ALA A 10 -7.92 -8.53 -0.73
N SER A 11 -7.44 -8.97 0.43
CA SER A 11 -7.55 -8.24 1.70
C SER A 11 -6.79 -6.90 1.65
N ALA A 12 -5.59 -6.88 1.07
CA ALA A 12 -4.84 -5.63 0.90
C ALA A 12 -5.58 -4.62 0.01
N ARG A 13 -6.11 -5.05 -1.15
CA ARG A 13 -6.91 -4.19 -2.03
C ARG A 13 -8.20 -3.70 -1.38
N GLN A 14 -8.81 -4.54 -0.53
CA GLN A 14 -9.97 -4.16 0.27
C GLN A 14 -9.58 -3.13 1.35
N ALA A 15 -8.45 -3.30 2.03
CA ALA A 15 -7.97 -2.35 3.03
C ALA A 15 -7.67 -0.97 2.44
N LEU A 16 -7.00 -0.90 1.28
CA LEU A 16 -6.80 0.35 0.55
C LEU A 16 -8.14 1.04 0.24
N GLN A 17 -9.16 0.28 -0.17
CA GLN A 17 -10.50 0.82 -0.42
C GLN A 17 -11.15 1.35 0.86
N THR A 18 -11.16 0.54 1.91
CA THR A 18 -11.75 0.87 3.21
C THR A 18 -11.09 2.11 3.82
N ALA A 19 -9.76 2.17 3.82
CA ALA A 19 -9.01 3.30 4.35
C ALA A 19 -9.22 4.58 3.53
N GLY A 20 -9.18 4.48 2.19
CA GLY A 20 -9.46 5.62 1.32
C GLY A 20 -10.87 6.20 1.51
N ALA A 21 -11.87 5.34 1.77
CA ALA A 21 -13.24 5.77 2.04
C ALA A 21 -13.44 6.38 3.44
N ALA A 22 -12.58 6.06 4.40
CA ALA A 22 -12.65 6.59 5.77
C ALA A 22 -12.16 8.04 5.89
N VAL A 23 -11.38 8.51 4.91
CA VAL A 23 -10.87 9.89 4.85
C VAL A 23 -11.57 10.62 3.69
N PRO A 24 -12.26 11.76 3.91
CA PRO A 24 -12.88 12.51 2.81
C PRO A 24 -11.87 12.86 1.71
N GLY A 25 -12.12 12.43 0.47
CA GLY A 25 -11.17 12.61 -0.64
C GLY A 25 -9.86 11.83 -0.50
N GLY A 26 -9.83 10.81 0.37
CA GLY A 26 -8.64 10.06 0.74
C GLY A 26 -8.02 9.28 -0.40
N ARG A 27 -6.69 9.35 -0.51
CA ARG A 27 -5.89 8.65 -1.50
C ARG A 27 -4.82 7.82 -0.79
N PRO A 28 -5.00 6.50 -0.66
CA PRO A 28 -4.00 5.62 -0.06
C PRO A 28 -2.68 5.68 -0.82
N PHE A 29 -1.57 5.73 -0.10
CA PHE A 29 -0.24 5.81 -0.68
C PHE A 29 0.80 4.90 -0.05
N ASP A 30 0.40 4.17 0.99
CA ASP A 30 1.23 3.23 1.72
C ASP A 30 0.31 2.17 2.33
N LEU A 31 0.74 0.91 2.35
CA LEU A 31 0.12 -0.18 3.06
C LEU A 31 1.19 -1.14 3.59
N GLU A 32 1.19 -1.35 4.90
CA GLU A 32 2.07 -2.31 5.58
C GLU A 32 1.26 -3.30 6.42
N THR A 33 1.75 -4.53 6.57
CA THR A 33 1.22 -5.45 7.58
C THR A 33 1.74 -5.08 8.97
N GLY A 34 0.85 -4.93 9.94
CA GLY A 34 1.19 -4.55 11.31
C GLY A 34 0.53 -5.42 12.38
N SER A 35 0.68 -4.98 13.62
CA SER A 35 0.02 -5.55 14.80
C SER A 35 -0.53 -4.41 15.68
N ASP A 36 -1.78 -4.52 16.09
CA ASP A 36 -2.46 -3.61 17.01
C ASP A 36 -3.05 -4.46 18.14
N GLU A 37 -2.59 -4.24 19.37
CA GLU A 37 -2.97 -5.06 20.55
C GLU A 37 -2.79 -6.58 20.37
N GLY A 38 -1.78 -6.99 19.60
CA GLY A 38 -1.49 -8.40 19.31
C GLY A 38 -2.38 -9.01 18.23
N GLN A 39 -3.32 -8.25 17.67
CA GLN A 39 -4.09 -8.63 16.49
C GLN A 39 -3.39 -8.16 15.23
N ARG A 40 -3.38 -9.02 14.22
CA ARG A 40 -2.85 -8.65 12.90
C ARG A 40 -3.75 -7.59 12.26
N VAL A 41 -3.12 -6.55 11.72
CA VAL A 41 -3.80 -5.43 11.05
C VAL A 41 -3.08 -5.03 9.77
N LEU A 42 -3.71 -4.15 9.00
CA LEU A 42 -3.14 -3.45 7.87
C LEU A 42 -3.09 -1.97 8.21
N GLU A 43 -1.90 -1.38 8.16
CA GLU A 43 -1.70 0.04 8.39
C GLU A 43 -1.62 0.73 7.03
N VAL A 44 -2.52 1.67 6.77
CA VAL A 44 -2.61 2.38 5.48
C VAL A 44 -2.37 3.85 5.72
N LYS A 45 -1.40 4.47 5.03
CA LYS A 45 -1.31 5.95 4.99
C LYS A 45 -2.17 6.48 3.86
N VAL A 46 -2.94 7.51 4.16
CA VAL A 46 -3.94 8.10 3.25
C VAL A 46 -3.71 9.60 3.18
N ALA A 47 -3.49 10.11 1.97
CA ALA A 47 -3.36 11.54 1.71
C ALA A 47 -4.76 12.17 1.54
N SER A 48 -4.99 13.34 2.13
CA SER A 48 -6.16 14.17 1.84
C SER A 48 -5.87 15.64 2.11
N GLN A 49 -6.11 16.50 1.12
CA GLN A 49 -5.97 17.96 1.25
C GLN A 49 -4.59 18.44 1.77
N GLY A 50 -3.52 17.73 1.41
CA GLY A 50 -2.15 18.03 1.89
C GLY A 50 -1.82 17.43 3.27
N GLU A 51 -2.78 16.78 3.91
CA GLU A 51 -2.62 16.06 5.17
C GLU A 51 -2.40 14.56 4.95
N GLU A 52 -1.86 13.90 5.98
CA GLU A 52 -1.67 12.47 6.04
C GLU A 52 -2.47 11.87 7.19
N PHE A 53 -3.12 10.73 6.94
CA PHE A 53 -3.83 9.95 7.93
C PHE A 53 -3.31 8.53 7.95
N LYS A 54 -2.96 8.02 9.12
CA LYS A 54 -2.77 6.59 9.35
C LYS A 54 -4.11 5.97 9.67
N VAL A 55 -4.56 5.05 8.82
CA VAL A 55 -5.78 4.26 9.00
C VAL A 55 -5.40 2.81 9.23
N VAL A 56 -5.68 2.30 10.43
CA VAL A 56 -5.50 0.90 10.79
C VAL A 56 -6.77 0.16 10.42
N VAL A 57 -6.64 -0.89 9.62
CA VAL A 57 -7.73 -1.73 9.11
C VAL A 57 -7.53 -3.16 9.62
N ALA A 58 -8.62 -3.86 9.93
CA ALA A 58 -8.57 -5.28 10.26
C ALA A 58 -7.90 -6.10 9.14
N ALA A 59 -7.29 -7.24 9.48
CA ALA A 59 -6.53 -8.03 8.52
C ALA A 59 -7.34 -8.52 7.30
N ASP A 60 -8.67 -8.65 7.41
CA ASP A 60 -9.54 -8.98 6.28
C ASP A 60 -9.74 -7.80 5.30
N GLY A 61 -9.32 -6.60 5.69
CA GLY A 61 -9.43 -5.34 4.97
C GLY A 61 -10.77 -4.62 5.12
N GLN A 62 -11.72 -5.16 5.87
CA GLN A 62 -13.12 -4.73 5.80
C GLN A 62 -13.48 -3.60 6.76
N GLN A 63 -12.79 -3.51 7.90
CA GLN A 63 -13.16 -2.60 8.98
C GLN A 63 -12.00 -1.70 9.40
N VAL A 64 -12.26 -0.40 9.50
CA VAL A 64 -11.36 0.53 10.19
C VAL A 64 -11.39 0.24 11.69
N VAL A 65 -10.21 -0.05 12.24
CA VAL A 65 -9.99 -0.26 13.68
C VAL A 65 -9.64 1.06 14.35
N ARG A 66 -8.76 1.85 13.72
CA ARG A 66 -8.28 3.13 14.25
C ARG A 66 -7.92 4.07 13.10
N GLN A 67 -8.10 5.36 13.33
CA GLN A 67 -7.70 6.42 12.40
C GLN A 67 -7.04 7.55 13.19
N GLN A 68 -5.93 8.06 12.68
CA GLN A 68 -5.20 9.16 13.28
C GLN A 68 -4.60 10.03 12.18
N GLN A 69 -4.77 11.35 12.26
CA GLN A 69 -4.03 12.29 11.43
C GLN A 69 -2.58 12.37 11.93
N ALA A 70 -1.62 12.37 11.01
CA ALA A 70 -0.22 12.59 11.36
C ALA A 70 0.01 14.04 11.79
N ASP A 71 0.80 14.26 12.84
CA ASP A 71 1.17 15.62 13.27
C ASP A 71 1.96 16.38 12.20
N LYS A 72 2.69 15.64 11.36
CA LYS A 72 3.46 16.15 10.23
C LYS A 72 3.33 15.19 9.05
N PRO A 73 2.66 15.60 7.95
CA PRO A 73 2.58 14.79 6.73
C PRO A 73 3.97 14.51 6.12
N SER A 74 4.14 13.34 5.50
CA SER A 74 5.35 13.02 4.73
C SER A 74 5.40 13.81 3.40
N ASP A 75 6.57 13.84 2.78
CA ASP A 75 6.73 14.41 1.43
C ASP A 75 6.04 13.58 0.34
N ASP A 76 5.67 12.32 0.63
CA ASP A 76 4.93 11.43 -0.27
C ASP A 76 3.52 11.93 -0.57
N VAL A 77 2.92 12.68 0.35
CA VAL A 77 1.62 13.33 0.11
C VAL A 77 1.67 14.19 -1.17
N ALA A 78 2.79 14.85 -1.44
CA ALA A 78 2.97 15.61 -2.69
C ALA A 78 3.18 14.73 -3.93
N LYS A 79 3.69 13.50 -3.77
CA LYS A 79 3.81 12.51 -4.86
C LYS A 79 2.43 12.01 -5.28
N VAL A 80 1.51 11.83 -4.33
CA VAL A 80 0.14 11.36 -4.59
C VAL A 80 -0.59 12.26 -5.60
N GLU A 81 -0.44 13.58 -5.51
CA GLU A 81 -1.04 14.52 -6.46
C GLU A 81 -0.61 14.31 -7.93
N ARG A 82 0.48 13.58 -8.18
CA ARG A 82 1.06 13.36 -9.50
C ARG A 82 0.72 12.00 -10.10
N VAL A 83 0.08 11.09 -9.35
CA VAL A 83 -0.23 9.74 -9.84
C VAL A 83 -1.50 9.70 -10.68
N LYS A 84 -1.50 8.86 -11.71
CA LYS A 84 -2.69 8.49 -12.51
C LYS A 84 -3.18 7.08 -12.20
N VAL A 85 -2.29 6.24 -11.71
CA VAL A 85 -2.55 4.87 -11.26
C VAL A 85 -2.62 4.93 -9.74
N ASP A 86 -3.80 4.63 -9.18
CA ASP A 86 -3.95 4.55 -7.73
C ASP A 86 -3.31 3.27 -7.15
N ALA A 87 -3.16 3.24 -5.82
CA ALA A 87 -2.55 2.12 -5.13
C ALA A 87 -3.26 0.78 -5.39
N ARG A 88 -4.58 0.76 -5.49
CA ARG A 88 -5.36 -0.48 -5.71
C ARG A 88 -5.11 -1.06 -7.09
N ARG A 89 -4.98 -0.21 -8.11
CA ARG A 89 -4.66 -0.60 -9.48
C ARG A 89 -3.21 -1.03 -9.63
N ALA A 90 -2.27 -0.34 -8.97
CA ALA A 90 -0.87 -0.74 -8.98
C ALA A 90 -0.66 -2.09 -8.28
N LEU A 91 -1.27 -2.31 -7.12
CA LEU A 91 -1.23 -3.61 -6.44
C LEU A 91 -1.83 -4.74 -7.30
N GLN A 92 -2.94 -4.47 -7.99
CA GLN A 92 -3.51 -5.45 -8.94
C GLN A 92 -2.52 -5.78 -10.08
N ALA A 93 -1.84 -4.78 -10.63
CA ALA A 93 -0.87 -4.96 -11.71
C ALA A 93 0.33 -5.80 -11.23
N ALA A 94 0.94 -5.44 -10.10
CA ALA A 94 2.04 -6.18 -9.50
C ALA A 94 1.65 -7.63 -9.18
N ALA A 95 0.52 -7.85 -8.51
CA ALA A 95 0.06 -9.21 -8.18
C ALA A 95 -0.26 -10.07 -9.42
N GLY A 96 -0.50 -9.44 -10.57
CA GLY A 96 -0.68 -10.14 -11.85
C GLY A 96 0.59 -10.84 -12.36
N THR A 97 1.78 -10.42 -11.91
CA THR A 97 3.05 -11.04 -12.33
C THR A 97 3.39 -12.30 -11.54
N ASP A 98 2.84 -12.45 -10.32
CA ASP A 98 2.99 -13.64 -9.50
C ASP A 98 1.66 -14.09 -8.86
N PRO A 99 0.84 -14.86 -9.60
CA PRO A 99 -0.45 -15.34 -9.11
C PRO A 99 -0.34 -16.24 -7.87
N GLY A 100 -0.94 -15.79 -6.78
CA GLY A 100 -0.94 -16.51 -5.50
C GLY A 100 0.18 -16.09 -4.54
N SER A 101 0.93 -15.05 -4.89
CA SER A 101 1.70 -14.27 -3.91
C SER A 101 0.79 -13.61 -2.87
N THR A 102 1.42 -13.18 -1.79
CA THR A 102 0.82 -12.34 -0.76
C THR A 102 1.57 -11.01 -0.69
N LEU A 103 0.92 -9.94 -0.23
CA LEU A 103 1.55 -8.64 -0.07
C LEU A 103 2.23 -8.57 1.31
N SER A 104 3.49 -8.12 1.39
CA SER A 104 4.08 -7.69 2.67
C SER A 104 3.91 -6.19 2.88
N GLU A 105 4.24 -5.40 1.86
CA GLU A 105 4.22 -3.93 1.92
C GLU A 105 4.03 -3.33 0.52
N MET A 106 3.51 -2.11 0.49
CA MET A 106 3.37 -1.28 -0.69
C MET A 106 3.55 0.18 -0.30
N GLU A 107 4.35 0.94 -1.05
CA GLU A 107 4.52 2.38 -0.82
C GLU A 107 4.66 3.15 -2.14
N ILE A 108 4.28 4.43 -2.13
CA ILE A 108 4.63 5.36 -3.20
C ILE A 108 6.07 5.84 -3.01
N ASP A 109 6.87 5.84 -4.07
CA ASP A 109 8.24 6.33 -3.99
C ASP A 109 8.69 6.94 -5.33
N THR A 110 9.96 7.33 -5.42
CA THR A 110 10.64 7.79 -6.61
C THR A 110 11.74 6.80 -6.97
N ASN A 111 11.72 6.26 -8.19
CA ASN A 111 12.78 5.37 -8.66
C ASN A 111 14.07 6.14 -8.98
N TYR A 112 15.13 5.41 -9.34
CA TYR A 112 16.44 5.99 -9.65
C TYR A 112 16.42 6.98 -10.83
N ASP A 113 15.45 6.87 -11.73
CA ASP A 113 15.24 7.78 -12.87
C ASP A 113 14.43 9.04 -12.50
N GLY A 114 14.02 9.18 -11.23
CA GLY A 114 13.19 10.31 -10.77
C GLY A 114 11.70 10.16 -11.08
N ALA A 115 11.25 8.99 -11.55
CA ALA A 115 9.85 8.72 -11.81
C ALA A 115 9.13 8.27 -10.54
N VAL A 116 7.89 8.75 -10.34
CA VAL A 116 7.04 8.29 -9.23
C VAL A 116 6.55 6.88 -9.54
N VAL A 117 6.80 5.96 -8.61
CA VAL A 117 6.45 4.55 -8.72
C VAL A 117 5.69 4.10 -7.48
N TRP A 118 5.00 2.98 -7.62
CA TRP A 118 4.55 2.17 -6.49
C TRP A 118 5.54 1.03 -6.30
N GLN A 119 6.22 0.99 -5.17
CA GLN A 119 7.03 -0.17 -4.79
C GLN A 119 6.10 -1.18 -4.12
N VAL A 120 6.06 -2.41 -4.63
CA VAL A 120 5.20 -3.49 -4.14
C VAL A 120 6.07 -4.70 -3.82
N ALA A 121 6.09 -5.10 -2.55
CA ALA A 121 6.79 -6.29 -2.13
C ALA A 121 5.81 -7.47 -2.02
N LEU A 122 6.00 -8.46 -2.88
CA LEU A 122 5.21 -9.69 -2.92
C LEU A 122 6.00 -10.82 -2.30
N VAL A 123 5.38 -11.55 -1.38
CA VAL A 123 5.91 -12.78 -0.80
C VAL A 123 5.41 -13.96 -1.62
N HIS A 124 6.36 -14.66 -2.25
CA HIS A 124 6.17 -15.90 -3.01
C HIS A 124 5.69 -17.05 -2.12
N ARG A 125 5.23 -18.13 -2.76
CA ARG A 125 4.80 -19.35 -2.05
C ARG A 125 5.92 -20.05 -1.28
N ASP A 126 7.16 -19.90 -1.76
CA ASP A 126 8.36 -20.44 -1.10
C ASP A 126 8.87 -19.54 0.04
N GLY A 127 8.22 -18.39 0.27
CA GLY A 127 8.56 -17.43 1.32
C GLY A 127 9.60 -16.39 0.91
N SER A 128 10.17 -16.46 -0.30
CA SER A 128 11.03 -15.39 -0.82
C SER A 128 10.20 -14.16 -1.19
N THR A 129 10.85 -12.98 -1.25
CA THR A 129 10.19 -11.70 -1.55
C THR A 129 10.67 -11.15 -2.89
N LEU A 130 9.74 -10.65 -3.69
CA LEU A 130 9.98 -9.94 -4.94
C LEU A 130 9.50 -8.50 -4.80
N GLN A 131 10.40 -7.54 -5.02
CA GLN A 131 10.06 -6.13 -5.08
C GLN A 131 9.79 -5.72 -6.54
N ILE A 132 8.65 -5.09 -6.75
CA ILE A 132 8.16 -4.66 -8.06
C ILE A 132 7.91 -3.15 -8.01
N ASP A 133 8.53 -2.41 -8.92
CA ASP A 133 8.15 -1.03 -9.19
C ASP A 133 7.03 -1.01 -10.24
N VAL A 134 5.95 -0.28 -9.96
CA VAL A 134 4.87 -0.02 -10.90
C VAL A 134 4.81 1.48 -11.18
N ASP A 135 5.06 1.90 -12.42
CA ASP A 135 5.03 3.32 -12.80
C ASP A 135 3.66 3.93 -12.50
N ALA A 136 3.66 5.01 -11.70
CA ALA A 136 2.43 5.58 -11.17
C ALA A 136 1.61 6.38 -12.20
N LYS A 137 2.10 6.50 -13.45
CA LYS A 137 1.39 7.16 -14.56
C LYS A 137 0.80 6.17 -15.56
N SER A 138 1.46 5.03 -15.78
CA SER A 138 1.19 4.11 -16.89
C SER A 138 0.87 2.67 -16.44
N ALA A 139 1.16 2.33 -15.18
CA ALA A 139 1.13 0.97 -14.65
C ALA A 139 2.15 0.01 -15.32
N ALA A 140 3.17 0.55 -15.99
CA ALA A 140 4.28 -0.24 -16.49
C ALA A 140 5.06 -0.84 -15.30
N ILE A 141 5.44 -2.11 -15.44
CA ILE A 141 6.10 -2.87 -14.38
C ILE A 141 7.59 -2.97 -14.68
N SER A 142 8.41 -2.76 -13.65
CA SER A 142 9.83 -3.08 -13.63
C SER A 142 10.16 -3.81 -12.33
N ALA A 143 10.80 -4.97 -12.43
CA ALA A 143 11.31 -5.69 -11.27
C ALA A 143 12.72 -5.17 -10.90
N ARG A 144 13.03 -5.15 -9.60
CA ARG A 144 14.37 -4.86 -9.09
C ARG A 144 15.09 -6.14 -8.67
#